data_AF-A0A2M7UBL1-F1
#
_entry.id   AF-A0A2M7UBL1-F1
#
_cell.length_a   1.000
_cell.length_b   1.000
_cell.length_c   1.000
_cell.angle_alpha   90.00
_cell.angle_beta   90.00
_cell.angle_gamma   90.00
#
_symmetry.space_group_name_H-M   'P 1'
#
loop_
_entity.id
_entity.type
_entity.pdbx_description
1 polymer ?
#
loop_
_entity_poly.entity_id
_entity_poly.type
_entity_poly.pdbx_seq_one_letter_code
_entity_poly.pdbx_strand_id
1 'polypeptide(L)'
;MISRHSDWTSFTLSVLAASTLLLMTCASEGALSGGPADKTAPTVVFSSPKPAATRVPVSTEVKLTFSEKMLPATVRSALRIVPEPVDGYDIKTTWRKLEIRFNSPLRQ
;
A
#
# COMPACT_ATOMS: atom_id res chain seq x y z
N MET A 1 16.45 -63.85 -35.15
CA MET A 1 16.49 -63.51 -33.71
C MET A 1 16.39 -61.99 -33.60
N ILE A 2 15.19 -61.50 -33.26
CA ILE A 2 14.79 -60.09 -33.18
C ILE A 2 14.44 -59.82 -31.72
N SER A 3 15.13 -58.88 -31.06
CA SER A 3 14.62 -58.19 -29.86
C SER A 3 15.58 -57.07 -29.43
N ARG A 4 15.58 -55.94 -30.13
CA ARG A 4 16.26 -54.70 -29.66
C ARG A 4 15.40 -53.44 -29.80
N HIS A 5 14.09 -53.60 -29.98
CA HIS A 5 13.13 -52.50 -30.15
C HIS A 5 12.32 -52.16 -28.88
N SER A 6 12.44 -52.95 -27.80
CA SER A 6 11.62 -52.82 -26.58
C SER A 6 12.17 -51.83 -25.55
N ASP A 7 13.44 -51.47 -25.63
CA ASP A 7 14.09 -50.71 -24.55
C ASP A 7 13.84 -49.20 -24.73
N TRP A 8 13.93 -48.70 -25.97
CA TRP A 8 13.77 -47.27 -26.27
C TRP A 8 12.35 -46.74 -26.08
N THR A 9 11.32 -47.53 -26.36
CA THR A 9 9.93 -47.15 -26.12
C THR A 9 9.60 -47.09 -24.63
N SER A 10 10.21 -47.97 -23.84
CA SER A 10 10.04 -48.02 -22.39
C SER A 10 10.69 -46.83 -21.68
N PHE A 11 11.88 -46.42 -22.14
CA PHE A 11 12.57 -45.24 -21.61
C PHE A 11 11.84 -43.94 -21.96
N THR A 12 11.35 -43.77 -23.20
CA THR A 12 10.60 -42.56 -23.58
C THR A 12 9.25 -42.47 -22.87
N LEU A 13 8.53 -43.59 -22.72
CA LEU A 13 7.27 -43.64 -21.98
C LEU A 13 7.47 -43.27 -20.50
N SER A 14 8.57 -43.74 -19.89
CA SER A 14 8.91 -43.44 -18.50
C SER A 14 9.25 -41.95 -18.30
N VAL A 15 10.00 -41.34 -19.23
CA VAL A 15 10.36 -39.92 -19.17
C VAL A 15 9.15 -39.01 -19.40
N LEU A 16 8.25 -39.38 -20.32
CA LEU A 16 6.97 -38.69 -20.55
C LEU A 16 6.03 -38.81 -19.34
N ALA A 17 5.93 -39.98 -18.72
CA ALA A 17 5.17 -40.19 -17.49
C ALA A 17 5.73 -39.36 -16.32
N ALA A 18 7.06 -39.30 -16.16
CA ALA A 18 7.70 -38.48 -15.14
C ALA A 18 7.48 -36.97 -15.37
N SER A 19 7.57 -36.49 -16.62
CA SER A 19 7.33 -35.08 -16.95
C SER A 19 5.89 -34.64 -16.74
N THR A 20 4.92 -35.50 -17.05
CA THR A 20 3.49 -35.20 -16.83
C THR A 20 3.13 -35.21 -15.34
N LEU A 21 3.75 -36.09 -14.54
CA LEU A 21 3.58 -36.10 -13.08
C LEU A 21 4.12 -34.83 -12.41
N LEU A 22 5.19 -34.24 -12.97
CA LEU A 22 5.78 -32.97 -12.50
C LEU A 22 4.94 -31.73 -12.84
N LEU A 23 4.03 -31.80 -13.81
CA LEU A 23 3.21 -30.65 -14.23
C LEU A 23 1.87 -30.54 -13.48
N MET A 24 1.49 -31.57 -12.70
CA MET A 24 0.23 -31.61 -11.95
C MET A 24 0.35 -31.03 -10.52
N THR A 25 1.55 -30.62 -10.09
CA THR A 25 1.71 -29.87 -8.84
C THR A 25 1.39 -28.40 -9.08
N CYS A 26 0.10 -28.06 -9.05
CA CYS A 26 -0.28 -26.66 -8.91
C CYS A 26 0.26 -26.15 -7.56
N ALA A 27 1.12 -25.13 -7.57
CA ALA A 27 1.52 -24.46 -6.35
C ALA A 27 0.25 -23.91 -5.67
N SER A 28 -0.17 -24.55 -4.58
CA SER A 28 -1.32 -24.07 -3.81
C SER A 28 -0.92 -22.75 -3.16
N GLU A 29 -1.41 -21.63 -3.70
CA GLU A 29 -1.33 -20.33 -3.04
C GLU A 29 -2.22 -20.36 -1.80
N GLY A 30 -1.66 -20.79 -0.66
CA GLY A 30 -2.30 -20.67 0.63
C GLY A 30 -2.45 -19.20 1.00
N ALA A 31 -3.64 -18.81 1.49
CA ALA A 31 -3.88 -17.44 1.91
C ALA A 31 -2.84 -17.03 2.99
N LEU A 32 -2.10 -15.95 2.72
CA LEU A 32 -1.25 -15.33 3.73
C LEU A 32 -2.17 -14.86 4.87
N SER A 33 -2.10 -15.51 6.04
CA SER A 33 -2.85 -15.08 7.22
C SER A 33 -2.24 -13.76 7.69
N GLY A 34 -2.77 -12.65 7.18
CA GLY A 34 -2.28 -11.29 7.42
C GLY A 34 -2.52 -10.84 8.86
N GLY A 35 -1.76 -11.39 9.80
CA GLY A 35 -1.74 -11.02 11.22
C GLY A 35 -3.10 -10.98 11.93
N PRO A 36 -3.13 -10.60 13.21
CA PRO A 36 -4.36 -10.19 13.87
C PRO A 36 -4.96 -8.96 13.18
N ALA A 37 -6.29 -8.87 13.13
CA ALA A 37 -6.98 -7.69 12.64
C ALA A 37 -6.58 -6.45 13.45
N ASP A 38 -6.31 -5.35 12.74
CA ASP A 38 -6.05 -4.07 13.38
C ASP A 38 -7.32 -3.53 14.05
N LYS A 39 -7.19 -3.16 15.32
CA LYS A 39 -8.29 -2.66 16.17
C LYS A 39 -7.93 -1.35 16.86
N THR A 40 -6.71 -0.83 16.68
CA THR A 40 -6.30 0.42 17.32
C THR A 40 -6.56 1.54 16.36
N ALA A 41 -7.28 2.57 16.79
CA ALA A 41 -7.52 3.73 15.94
C ALA A 41 -6.30 4.67 15.95
N PRO A 42 -5.95 5.27 14.81
CA PRO A 42 -4.86 6.22 14.72
C PRO A 42 -5.22 7.52 15.44
N THR A 43 -4.22 8.14 16.05
CA THR A 43 -4.33 9.47 16.69
C THR A 43 -3.30 10.43 16.09
N VAL A 44 -3.56 11.74 16.17
CA VAL A 44 -2.60 12.76 15.77
C VAL A 44 -1.68 13.05 16.96
N VAL A 45 -0.38 12.75 16.81
CA VAL A 45 0.64 12.97 17.85
C VAL A 45 1.44 14.25 17.64
N PHE A 46 1.34 14.86 16.46
CA PHE A 46 1.93 16.17 16.17
C PHE A 46 1.08 16.92 15.15
N SER A 47 0.95 18.24 15.35
CA SER A 47 0.36 19.16 14.38
C SER A 47 1.12 20.48 14.36
N SER A 48 1.32 21.00 13.14
CA SER A 48 1.78 22.36 12.88
C SER A 48 0.95 22.92 11.74
N PRO A 49 0.31 24.09 11.87
CA PRO A 49 0.19 24.90 13.09
C PRO A 49 -0.43 24.15 14.28
N LYS A 50 -0.19 24.65 15.50
CA LYS A 50 -0.83 24.08 16.70
C LYS A 50 -2.35 24.23 16.62
N PRO A 51 -3.13 23.36 17.28
CA PRO A 51 -4.58 23.52 17.36
C PRO A 51 -4.94 24.90 17.92
N ALA A 52 -5.96 25.53 17.33
CA ALA A 52 -6.43 26.87 17.67
C ALA A 52 -5.38 28.00 17.53
N ALA A 53 -4.28 27.77 16.80
CA ALA A 53 -3.33 28.84 16.48
C ALA A 53 -4.01 29.94 15.67
N THR A 54 -3.81 31.20 16.09
CA THR A 54 -4.26 32.39 15.37
C THR A 54 -3.06 33.16 14.83
N ARG A 55 -3.30 34.08 13.89
CA ARG A 55 -2.25 34.91 13.27
C ARG A 55 -1.11 34.09 12.66
N VAL A 56 -1.44 32.90 12.16
CA VAL A 56 -0.51 32.06 11.41
C VAL A 56 -0.23 32.72 10.06
N PRO A 57 1.04 32.82 9.61
CA PRO A 57 1.36 33.34 8.29
C PRO A 57 0.64 32.55 7.18
N VAL A 58 0.09 33.25 6.19
CA VAL A 58 -0.75 32.66 5.13
C VAL A 58 -0.02 31.70 4.19
N SER A 59 1.32 31.71 4.21
CA SER A 59 2.17 30.78 3.47
C SER A 59 2.57 29.53 4.27
N THR A 60 2.03 29.36 5.47
CA THR A 60 2.40 28.24 6.36
C THR A 60 1.83 26.92 5.84
N GLU A 61 2.70 25.91 5.71
CA GLU A 61 2.30 24.53 5.43
C GLU A 61 1.64 23.88 6.64
N VAL A 62 0.69 22.96 6.40
CA VAL A 62 0.09 22.14 7.45
C VAL A 62 0.79 20.79 7.52
N LYS A 63 1.28 20.41 8.69
CA LYS A 63 2.00 19.15 8.94
C LYS A 63 1.34 18.39 10.09
N LEU A 64 0.95 17.14 9.85
CA LEU A 64 0.45 16.22 10.87
C LEU A 64 1.34 14.98 10.96
N THR A 65 1.50 14.43 12.17
CA THR A 65 2.06 13.08 12.38
C THR A 65 1.07 12.22 13.15
N PHE A 66 0.88 10.98 12.69
CA PHE A 66 -0.01 9.99 13.28
C PHE A 66 0.73 9.02 14.22
N SER A 67 0.02 8.43 15.18
CA SER A 67 0.53 7.41 16.09
C SER A 67 1.03 6.17 15.36
N GLU A 68 0.45 5.87 14.19
CA GLU A 68 0.71 4.68 13.41
C GLU A 68 0.68 4.93 11.90
N LYS A 69 0.89 3.87 11.12
CA LYS A 69 0.93 3.97 9.66
C LYS A 69 -0.47 4.18 9.11
N MET A 70 -0.64 5.20 8.28
CA MET A 70 -1.89 5.51 7.61
C MET A 70 -1.82 5.18 6.13
N LEU A 71 -2.89 4.59 5.59
CA LEU A 71 -3.03 4.42 4.16
C LEU A 71 -3.26 5.80 3.49
N PRO A 72 -2.51 6.14 2.42
CA PRO A 72 -2.64 7.43 1.73
C PRO A 72 -4.07 7.75 1.24
N ALA A 73 -4.85 6.74 0.85
CA ALA A 73 -6.23 6.92 0.42
C ALA A 73 -7.15 7.32 1.59
N THR A 74 -7.02 6.64 2.73
CA THR A 74 -7.78 6.93 3.96
C THR A 74 -7.46 8.32 4.51
N VAL A 75 -6.20 8.76 4.46
CA VAL A 75 -5.85 10.12 4.86
C VAL A 75 -6.56 11.14 3.98
N ARG A 76 -6.56 10.95 2.65
CA ARG A 76 -7.20 11.89 1.73
C ARG A 76 -8.72 11.98 1.94
N SER A 77 -9.40 10.87 2.16
CA SER A 77 -10.85 10.87 2.37
C SER A 77 -11.27 11.45 3.73
N ALA A 78 -10.40 11.40 4.73
CA ALA A 78 -10.67 11.92 6.07
C ALA A 78 -10.37 13.43 6.22
N LEU A 79 -9.73 14.06 5.23
CA LEU A 79 -9.33 15.46 5.31
C LEU A 79 -10.43 16.40 4.83
N ARG A 80 -10.60 17.49 5.57
CA ARG A 80 -11.46 18.61 5.20
C ARG A 80 -10.76 19.91 5.54
N ILE A 81 -10.62 20.80 4.56
CA ILE A 81 -10.03 22.13 4.72
C ILE A 81 -11.14 23.16 4.52
N VAL A 82 -11.29 24.07 5.48
CA VAL A 82 -12.32 25.11 5.45
C VAL A 82 -11.72 26.43 5.97
N PRO A 83 -11.96 27.57 5.29
CA PRO A 83 -12.58 27.68 3.97
C PRO A 83 -11.76 26.99 2.88
N GLU A 84 -12.38 26.68 1.74
CA GLU A 84 -11.70 26.00 0.63
C GLU A 84 -10.64 26.94 0.01
N PRO A 85 -9.37 26.49 -0.10
CA PRO A 85 -8.32 27.28 -0.73
C PRO A 85 -8.61 27.51 -2.22
N VAL A 86 -8.54 28.76 -2.65
CA VAL A 86 -8.90 29.23 -4.01
C VAL A 86 -8.15 28.49 -5.10
N ASP A 87 -6.84 28.36 -4.94
CA ASP A 87 -5.94 27.77 -5.93
C ASP A 87 -5.64 26.30 -5.61
N GLY A 88 -6.39 25.73 -4.67
CA GLY A 88 -6.22 24.37 -4.19
C GLY A 88 -4.97 24.16 -3.34
N TYR A 89 -4.60 22.89 -3.16
CA TYR A 89 -3.50 22.46 -2.33
C TYR A 89 -2.97 21.09 -2.78
N ASP A 90 -1.69 20.85 -2.53
CA ASP A 90 -1.02 19.58 -2.70
C ASP A 90 -0.97 18.81 -1.39
N ILE A 91 -1.32 17.53 -1.43
CA ILE A 91 -1.17 16.59 -0.32
C ILE A 91 0.03 15.67 -0.57
N LYS A 92 0.99 15.70 0.36
CA LYS A 92 2.05 14.69 0.47
C LYS A 92 1.81 13.84 1.71
N THR A 93 1.61 12.55 1.49
CA THR A 93 1.48 11.56 2.57
C THR A 93 2.65 10.59 2.52
N THR A 94 3.25 10.34 3.67
CA THR A 94 4.14 9.20 3.91
C THR A 94 3.45 8.26 4.90
N TRP A 95 4.14 7.20 5.33
CA TRP A 95 3.62 6.23 6.29
C TRP A 95 2.91 6.86 7.50
N ARG A 96 3.52 7.85 8.16
CA ARG A 96 2.97 8.45 9.39
C ARG A 96 2.81 9.96 9.32
N LYS A 97 3.20 10.60 8.21
CA LYS A 97 3.21 12.06 8.09
C LYS A 97 2.31 12.50 6.95
N LEU A 98 1.55 13.57 7.20
CA LEU A 98 0.81 14.33 6.21
C LEU A 98 1.42 15.72 6.14
N GLU A 99 1.64 16.20 4.93
CA GLU A 99 2.02 17.58 4.63
C GLU A 99 1.07 18.13 3.58
N ILE A 100 0.51 19.30 3.85
CA ILE A 100 -0.37 20.04 2.96
C ILE A 100 0.33 21.33 2.60
N ARG A 101 0.54 21.54 1.30
CA ARG A 101 1.09 22.77 0.75
C ARG A 101 0.01 23.47 -0.04
N PHE A 102 -0.26 24.72 0.28
CA PHE A 102 -1.19 25.54 -0.50
C PHE A 102 -0.50 26.04 -1.76
N ASN A 103 -1.22 26.03 -2.88
CA ASN A 103 -0.67 26.41 -4.19
C ASN A 103 -0.45 27.93 -4.30
N SER A 104 -1.15 28.69 -3.45
CA SER A 104 -1.00 30.14 -3.25
C SER A 104 -1.17 30.48 -1.76
N PRO A 105 -0.73 31.68 -1.32
CA PRO A 105 -1.00 32.15 0.03
C PRO A 105 -2.49 32.15 0.35
N LEU A 106 -2.85 31.73 1.56
CA LEU A 106 -4.23 31.78 2.05
C LEU A 106 -4.75 33.22 2.13
N ARG A 107 -6.06 33.38 1.95
CA ARG A 107 -6.72 34.68 2.15
C ARG A 107 -6.96 34.92 3.64
N GLN A 108 -6.80 36.17 4.08
CA GLN A 108 -7.18 36.62 5.42
C GLN A 108 -8.61 37.14 5.43
#